data_AF-A0A8H7Q782-F1
#
_entry.id   AF-A0A8H7Q782-F1
#
_cell.length_a   1.000
_cell.length_b   1.000
_cell.length_c   1.000
_cell.angle_alpha   90.00
_cell.angle_beta   90.00
_cell.angle_gamma   90.00
#
_symmetry.space_group_name_H-M   'P 1'
#
loop_
_entity.id
_entity.type
_entity.pdbx_description
1 polymer ?
#
loop_
_entity_poly.entity_id
_entity_poly.type
_entity_poly.pdbx_seq_one_letter_code
_entity_poly.pdbx_strand_id
1 'polypeptide(L)'
;MNSDYSVTVKRNTKKISKRQITHTTHSNSKRPSTGPEVMQDVIPSLCQLDRFPAEIIFEIIGYLPPTTFLQLGYVCRRLYQVVCDAPIWERIWRTAGLPKPGRKRKSHREVVLTEAETICERCYLKSKAFGSNSPIKIMDTDDGLMISLCCQCRRDYYHKNPEPYEEAQAEGSTQTERSTRITKMRAKSEYRLTDDELEGVSVTYARNPHYRNAAPMCLYDVKQVIQMARLVHGGDIGIEAALNATIKKGNAMIEARRRNKETRKIRLEERLAKENLTNMIHYHVCSHYIESSRGGNLETIVITLQAEAEKQRLIVNRRSEIDAALAASGIQNVPLYLTEYQEYVNHGNGLVEAILSQARKLDEVVRNKVVRIQELTDKLAAAGLQNVPRHSIGYHEYVNNANGSVEEILLQARKKEEVARNQELRRQELIDKLAVAGLTLRSDSRLCQRYIGSATGVADSIVITMMEMDWFFRCTSYATSRKSFYNYYEESEYDTDDDYGWEQPRWRYSINSEKGKDEALENWINTRIVKGRYQRVDQDQDNKSRPPSSLWPTINGKWQRAVRAHAIRKLIPHYRNYHQNWIATAAAGEISVSERQLIDWLDAPETEIGSRHSSALRLIMGEHWHQELIGIISIL
;
A
#
# COMPACT_ATOMS: atom_id res chain seq x y z
N MET A 1 18.55 70.94 -12.51
CA MET A 1 19.88 70.51 -12.08
C MET A 1 19.73 69.20 -11.33
N ASN A 2 19.72 68.07 -12.04
CA ASN A 2 19.66 66.73 -11.45
C ASN A 2 20.95 66.03 -11.84
N SER A 3 21.77 65.64 -10.86
CA SER A 3 22.97 64.84 -11.09
C SER A 3 22.64 63.36 -10.99
N ASP A 4 22.85 62.68 -12.10
CA ASP A 4 22.87 61.23 -12.20
C ASP A 4 24.07 60.67 -11.42
N TYR A 5 23.80 59.79 -10.46
CA TYR A 5 24.80 58.92 -9.85
C TYR A 5 24.60 57.48 -10.36
N SER A 6 25.28 57.14 -11.46
CA SER A 6 25.41 55.76 -11.93
C SER A 6 26.61 55.09 -11.24
N VAL A 7 26.35 54.19 -10.28
CA VAL A 7 27.39 53.34 -9.68
C VAL A 7 27.58 52.08 -10.53
N THR A 8 28.70 52.02 -11.25
CA THR A 8 29.13 50.83 -12.00
C THR A 8 29.84 49.85 -11.07
N VAL A 9 29.16 48.75 -10.71
CA VAL A 9 29.78 47.63 -9.96
C VAL A 9 30.60 46.78 -10.92
N LYS A 10 31.92 46.99 -10.96
CA LYS A 10 32.87 46.09 -11.63
C LYS A 10 32.98 44.77 -10.86
N ARG A 11 32.37 43.70 -11.38
CA ARG A 11 32.58 42.32 -10.89
C ARG A 11 34.01 41.89 -11.18
N ASN A 12 34.84 41.90 -10.14
CA ASN A 12 36.21 41.43 -10.19
C ASN A 12 36.22 39.90 -10.00
N THR A 13 36.17 39.13 -11.09
CA THR A 13 36.34 37.67 -11.04
C THR A 13 37.81 37.32 -10.84
N LYS A 14 38.28 37.36 -9.59
CA LYS A 14 39.56 36.76 -9.20
C LYS A 14 39.48 35.24 -9.46
N LYS A 15 40.29 34.76 -10.41
CA LYS A 15 40.59 33.34 -10.60
C LYS A 15 41.22 32.81 -9.30
N ILE A 16 40.42 32.11 -8.51
CA ILE A 16 40.92 31.33 -7.38
C ILE A 16 41.71 30.15 -7.97
N SER A 17 43.02 30.17 -7.71
CA SER A 17 43.94 29.07 -7.94
C SER A 17 43.40 27.81 -7.27
N LYS A 18 43.15 26.77 -8.07
CA LYS A 18 42.77 25.44 -7.61
C LYS A 18 43.92 24.87 -6.77
N ARG A 19 43.82 25.01 -5.44
CA ARG A 19 44.56 24.18 -4.50
C ARG A 19 44.20 22.72 -4.78
N GLN A 20 45.25 21.91 -4.92
CA GLN A 20 45.20 20.48 -5.12
C GLN A 20 44.38 19.83 -4.00
N ILE A 21 43.15 19.45 -4.32
CA ILE A 21 42.44 18.42 -3.57
C ILE A 21 43.07 17.12 -4.04
N THR A 22 43.85 16.50 -3.15
CA THR A 22 44.33 15.13 -3.28
C THR A 22 43.11 14.22 -3.33
N HIS A 23 42.61 13.98 -4.54
CA HIS A 23 41.71 12.87 -4.80
C HIS A 23 42.45 11.59 -4.42
N THR A 24 41.99 10.93 -3.36
CA THR A 24 42.23 9.51 -3.11
C THR A 24 41.75 8.79 -4.37
N THR A 25 42.69 8.48 -5.24
CA THR A 25 42.44 7.76 -6.48
C THR A 25 41.98 6.38 -6.08
N HIS A 26 40.71 6.07 -6.37
CA HIS A 26 40.32 4.69 -6.51
C HIS A 26 41.30 4.06 -7.50
N SER A 27 42.02 3.06 -7.00
CA SER A 27 42.93 2.22 -7.74
C SER A 27 42.31 1.85 -9.08
N ASN A 28 42.83 2.46 -10.14
CA ASN A 28 42.74 1.92 -11.49
C ASN A 28 43.36 0.52 -11.40
N SER A 29 42.51 -0.50 -11.27
CA SER A 29 42.90 -1.86 -11.60
C SER A 29 43.44 -1.80 -13.02
N LYS A 30 44.76 -1.92 -13.17
CA LYS A 30 45.41 -2.17 -14.45
C LYS A 30 44.65 -3.33 -15.08
N ARG A 31 43.82 -3.06 -16.10
CA ARG A 31 43.33 -4.12 -16.98
C ARG A 31 44.59 -4.81 -17.53
N PRO A 32 44.77 -6.11 -17.31
CA PRO A 32 45.87 -6.81 -17.94
C PRO A 32 45.71 -6.65 -19.45
N SER A 33 46.79 -6.23 -20.13
CA SER A 33 46.86 -6.26 -21.59
C SER A 33 47.06 -7.70 -22.04
N THR A 34 46.06 -8.54 -21.79
CA THR A 34 45.94 -9.78 -22.54
C THR A 34 45.41 -9.38 -23.91
N GLY A 35 46.22 -9.59 -24.96
CA GLY A 35 45.66 -9.67 -26.31
C GLY A 35 44.50 -10.67 -26.30
N PRO A 36 43.50 -10.52 -27.19
CA PRO A 36 42.37 -11.45 -27.21
C PRO A 36 42.91 -12.87 -27.24
N GLU A 37 42.64 -13.62 -26.17
CA GLU A 37 42.89 -15.04 -26.09
C GLU A 37 42.01 -15.63 -27.20
N VAL A 38 42.65 -16.01 -28.30
CA VAL A 38 41.99 -16.56 -29.49
C VAL A 38 41.18 -17.76 -28.99
N MET A 39 39.85 -17.72 -29.14
CA MET A 39 39.01 -18.88 -28.80
C MET A 39 39.53 -20.08 -29.60
N GLN A 40 40.10 -21.06 -28.90
CA GLN A 40 40.73 -22.23 -29.51
C GLN A 40 39.73 -23.22 -30.13
N ASP A 41 38.43 -23.03 -29.89
CA ASP A 41 37.35 -23.78 -30.54
C ASP A 41 36.94 -23.09 -31.85
N VAL A 42 37.87 -23.03 -32.80
CA VAL A 42 37.59 -22.55 -34.16
C VAL A 42 36.73 -23.60 -34.86
N ILE A 43 35.54 -23.22 -35.31
CA ILE A 43 34.71 -24.06 -36.19
C ILE A 43 35.55 -24.39 -37.44
N PRO A 44 35.95 -25.66 -37.67
CA PRO A 44 36.90 -26.01 -38.73
C PRO A 44 36.44 -25.62 -40.15
N SER A 45 35.12 -25.43 -40.35
CA SER A 45 34.55 -24.98 -41.63
C SER A 45 34.89 -23.52 -41.97
N LEU A 46 35.16 -22.66 -40.98
CA LEU A 46 35.51 -21.24 -41.21
C LEU A 46 36.99 -21.04 -41.58
N CYS A 47 37.86 -22.04 -41.35
CA CYS A 47 39.27 -22.01 -41.78
C CYS A 47 39.45 -21.98 -43.32
N GLN A 48 38.38 -22.18 -44.10
CA GLN A 48 38.44 -22.04 -45.55
C GLN A 48 38.48 -20.58 -46.01
N LEU A 49 38.13 -19.62 -45.14
CA LEU A 49 38.19 -18.19 -45.46
C LEU A 49 39.62 -17.70 -45.70
N ASP A 50 40.62 -18.37 -45.13
CA ASP A 50 42.05 -18.07 -45.36
C ASP A 50 42.49 -18.33 -46.81
N ARG A 51 41.68 -19.03 -47.63
CA ARG A 51 42.00 -19.29 -49.03
C ARG A 51 41.53 -18.18 -49.98
N PHE A 52 40.67 -17.28 -49.53
CA PHE A 52 40.18 -16.19 -50.38
C PHE A 52 41.17 -15.00 -50.40
N PRO A 53 41.36 -14.35 -51.56
CA PRO A 53 42.05 -13.06 -51.67
C PRO A 53 41.42 -12.01 -50.74
N ALA A 54 42.23 -11.09 -50.21
CA ALA A 54 41.77 -10.07 -49.27
C ALA A 54 40.67 -9.19 -49.86
N GLU A 55 40.71 -8.97 -51.17
CA GLU A 55 39.75 -8.20 -51.94
C GLU A 55 38.35 -8.81 -51.89
N ILE A 56 38.25 -10.14 -52.05
CA ILE A 56 36.97 -10.86 -51.97
C ILE A 56 36.45 -10.83 -50.54
N ILE A 57 37.35 -10.98 -49.56
CA ILE A 57 36.97 -10.89 -48.15
C ILE A 57 36.45 -9.48 -47.84
N PHE A 58 37.07 -8.42 -48.36
CA PHE A 58 36.59 -7.04 -48.19
C PHE A 58 35.23 -6.81 -48.84
N GLU A 59 34.98 -7.41 -50.00
CA GLU A 59 33.69 -7.31 -50.68
C GLU A 59 32.59 -8.00 -49.86
N ILE A 60 32.83 -9.25 -49.42
CA ILE A 60 31.90 -10.00 -48.54
C ILE A 60 31.63 -9.20 -47.24
N ILE A 61 32.69 -8.70 -46.63
CA ILE A 61 32.62 -7.93 -45.39
C ILE A 61 31.87 -6.61 -45.57
N GLY A 62 31.95 -5.99 -46.75
CA GLY A 62 31.26 -4.74 -47.06
C GLY A 62 29.73 -4.85 -46.95
N TYR A 63 29.19 -6.07 -47.02
CA TYR A 63 27.77 -6.35 -46.82
C TYR A 63 27.38 -6.59 -45.36
N LEU A 64 28.33 -6.74 -44.44
CA LEU A 64 28.05 -7.03 -43.03
C LEU A 64 27.92 -5.76 -42.18
N PRO A 65 27.00 -5.74 -41.20
CA PRO A 65 26.94 -4.67 -40.21
C PRO A 65 28.28 -4.53 -39.45
N PRO A 66 28.71 -3.31 -39.06
CA PRO A 66 29.97 -3.09 -38.34
C PRO A 66 30.16 -3.96 -37.09
N THR A 67 29.11 -4.26 -36.32
CA THR A 67 29.19 -5.17 -35.15
C THR A 67 29.45 -6.62 -35.55
N THR A 68 28.74 -7.15 -36.55
CA THR A 68 29.00 -8.47 -37.12
C THR A 68 30.40 -8.56 -37.72
N PHE A 69 30.82 -7.47 -38.37
CA PHE A 69 32.17 -7.33 -38.91
C PHE A 69 33.26 -7.40 -37.82
N LEU A 70 33.01 -6.82 -36.63
CA LEU A 70 33.92 -6.96 -35.49
C LEU A 70 33.97 -8.39 -34.97
N GLN A 71 32.83 -9.09 -34.97
CA GLN A 71 32.75 -10.49 -34.54
C GLN A 71 33.59 -11.42 -35.44
N LEU A 72 33.65 -11.16 -36.75
CA LEU A 72 34.53 -11.89 -37.67
C LEU A 72 36.02 -11.80 -37.29
N GLY A 73 36.44 -10.68 -36.71
CA GLY A 73 37.81 -10.49 -36.25
C GLY A 73 38.20 -11.44 -35.10
N TYR A 74 37.24 -12.06 -34.42
CA TYR A 74 37.51 -13.04 -33.37
C TYR A 74 37.67 -14.48 -33.89
N VAL A 75 37.36 -14.74 -35.17
CA VAL A 75 37.39 -16.09 -35.75
C VAL A 75 38.82 -16.58 -36.00
N CYS A 76 39.66 -15.76 -36.64
CA CYS A 76 41.07 -16.08 -36.86
C CYS A 76 41.94 -14.81 -36.97
N ARG A 77 43.26 -14.97 -36.83
CA ARG A 77 44.23 -13.86 -36.87
C ARG A 77 44.24 -13.13 -38.21
N ARG A 78 44.04 -13.84 -39.33
CA ARG A 78 44.00 -13.22 -40.66
C ARG A 78 42.75 -12.35 -40.81
N LEU A 79 41.58 -12.87 -40.45
CA LEU A 79 40.35 -12.08 -40.43
C LEU A 79 40.47 -10.88 -39.48
N TYR A 80 41.12 -11.02 -38.33
CA TYR A 80 41.40 -9.88 -37.45
C TYR A 80 42.19 -8.77 -38.17
N GLN A 81 43.24 -9.12 -38.93
CA GLN A 81 44.03 -8.14 -39.68
C GLN A 81 43.21 -7.48 -40.79
N VAL A 82 42.51 -8.28 -41.60
CA VAL A 82 41.62 -7.79 -42.65
C VAL A 82 40.55 -6.85 -42.05
N VAL A 83 39.96 -7.25 -40.92
CA VAL A 83 38.99 -6.44 -40.19
C VAL A 83 39.65 -5.14 -39.73
N CYS A 84 40.86 -5.16 -39.18
CA CYS A 84 41.54 -3.94 -38.71
C CYS A 84 41.86 -2.95 -39.83
N ASP A 85 42.21 -3.44 -41.00
CA ASP A 85 42.69 -2.64 -42.13
C ASP A 85 41.57 -2.28 -43.13
N ALA A 86 40.33 -2.70 -42.87
CA ALA A 86 39.24 -2.45 -43.81
C ALA A 86 38.95 -0.96 -44.03
N PRO A 87 38.75 -0.54 -45.29
CA PRO A 87 38.50 0.87 -45.63
C PRO A 87 37.17 1.39 -45.08
N ILE A 88 36.26 0.48 -44.68
CA ILE A 88 34.98 0.84 -44.05
C ILE A 88 35.17 1.67 -42.77
N TRP A 89 36.25 1.47 -42.00
CA TRP A 89 36.50 2.27 -40.80
C TRP A 89 36.72 3.74 -41.10
N GLU A 90 37.44 4.03 -42.19
CA GLU A 90 37.66 5.41 -42.62
C GLU A 90 36.36 6.04 -43.11
N ARG A 91 35.54 5.28 -43.86
CA ARG A 91 34.21 5.73 -44.29
C ARG A 91 33.33 6.07 -43.09
N ILE A 92 33.19 5.16 -42.11
CA ILE A 92 32.41 5.38 -40.90
C ILE A 92 32.93 6.60 -40.14
N TRP A 93 34.25 6.69 -39.96
CA TRP A 93 34.90 7.80 -39.27
C TRP A 93 34.57 9.16 -39.91
N ARG A 94 34.66 9.27 -41.25
CA ARG A 94 34.31 10.49 -41.99
C ARG A 94 32.82 10.81 -41.86
N THR A 95 31.94 9.84 -42.10
CA THR A 95 30.48 10.03 -42.07
C THR A 95 29.97 10.40 -40.69
N ALA A 96 30.52 9.79 -39.64
CA ALA A 96 30.18 10.09 -38.25
C ALA A 96 30.76 11.42 -37.74
N GLY A 97 31.62 12.09 -38.52
CA GLY A 97 32.26 13.35 -38.14
C GLY A 97 33.19 13.21 -36.92
N LEU A 98 33.87 12.07 -36.80
CA LEU A 98 34.71 11.79 -35.64
C LEU A 98 36.05 12.56 -35.70
N PRO A 99 36.69 12.85 -34.55
CA PRO A 99 37.97 13.55 -34.53
C PRO A 99 39.06 12.72 -35.24
N LYS A 100 40.00 13.39 -35.93
CA LYS A 100 41.14 12.73 -36.58
C LYS A 100 41.92 11.86 -35.57
N PRO A 101 42.38 10.65 -35.95
CA PRO A 101 43.24 9.85 -35.09
C PRO A 101 44.49 10.65 -34.69
N GLY A 102 44.69 10.86 -33.39
CA GLY A 102 45.86 11.57 -32.85
C GLY A 102 46.99 10.61 -32.47
N ARG A 103 48.16 11.12 -32.07
CA ARG A 103 49.30 10.27 -31.65
C ARG A 103 48.98 9.21 -30.57
N LYS A 104 47.91 9.41 -29.78
CA LYS A 104 47.43 8.47 -28.75
C LYS A 104 46.41 7.42 -29.24
N ARG A 105 45.70 7.65 -30.35
CA ARG A 105 44.72 6.72 -30.93
C ARG A 105 45.21 6.33 -32.33
N LYS A 106 45.61 5.08 -32.51
CA LYS A 106 46.50 4.67 -33.59
C LYS A 106 45.79 4.44 -34.93
N SER A 107 44.47 4.26 -34.96
CA SER A 107 43.74 3.99 -36.20
C SER A 107 42.30 4.53 -36.23
N HIS A 108 41.71 4.67 -37.42
CA HIS A 108 40.29 5.01 -37.60
C HIS A 108 39.38 4.02 -36.86
N ARG A 109 39.71 2.72 -36.91
CA ARG A 109 39.02 1.66 -36.19
C ARG A 109 38.93 1.94 -34.70
N GLU A 110 40.04 2.27 -34.04
CA GLU A 110 40.04 2.55 -32.60
C GLU A 110 39.12 3.73 -32.25
N VAL A 111 39.13 4.79 -33.07
CA VAL A 111 38.26 5.95 -32.86
C VAL A 111 36.79 5.56 -33.02
N VAL A 112 36.44 4.80 -34.06
CA VAL A 112 35.07 4.33 -34.30
C VAL A 112 34.61 3.41 -33.16
N LEU A 113 35.45 2.46 -32.73
CA LEU A 113 35.14 1.55 -31.63
C LEU A 113 34.85 2.25 -30.31
N THR A 114 35.58 3.33 -30.00
CA THR A 114 35.30 4.12 -28.78
C THR A 114 33.95 4.82 -28.80
N GLU A 115 33.33 4.96 -29.97
CA GLU A 115 32.08 5.69 -30.17
C GLU A 115 30.98 4.77 -30.76
N ALA A 116 31.22 3.46 -30.85
CA ALA A 116 30.38 2.51 -31.59
C ALA A 116 28.91 2.52 -31.11
N GLU A 117 28.68 2.69 -29.80
CA GLU A 117 27.33 2.78 -29.22
C GLU A 117 26.55 4.03 -29.67
N THR A 118 27.23 5.02 -30.26
CA THR A 118 26.61 6.28 -30.72
C THR A 118 26.49 6.38 -32.24
N ILE A 119 27.01 5.38 -32.97
CA ILE A 119 27.02 5.34 -34.43
C ILE A 119 25.93 4.39 -34.92
N CYS A 120 25.14 4.84 -35.90
CA CYS A 120 24.18 3.99 -36.59
C CYS A 120 24.90 3.05 -37.57
N GLU A 121 24.55 1.78 -37.58
CA GLU A 121 25.17 0.79 -38.48
C GLU A 121 24.69 0.87 -39.91
N ARG A 122 23.54 1.52 -40.15
CA ARG A 122 22.96 1.67 -41.49
C ARG A 122 23.42 2.95 -42.19
N CYS A 123 23.39 4.09 -41.49
CA CYS A 123 23.74 5.38 -42.09
C CYS A 123 25.12 5.92 -41.65
N TYR A 124 25.79 5.24 -40.71
CA TYR A 124 27.09 5.65 -40.14
C TYR A 124 27.12 7.05 -39.51
N LEU A 125 25.98 7.69 -39.32
CA LEU A 125 25.88 8.97 -38.62
C LEU A 125 26.00 8.76 -37.11
N LYS A 126 26.70 9.69 -36.46
CA LYS A 126 26.76 9.78 -35.01
C LYS A 126 25.49 10.44 -34.48
N SER A 127 24.94 9.89 -33.41
CA SER A 127 23.74 10.39 -32.74
C SER A 127 23.98 10.58 -31.24
N LYS A 128 22.94 11.03 -30.51
CA LYS A 128 23.04 11.28 -29.06
C LYS A 128 23.26 9.95 -28.34
N ALA A 129 24.06 9.94 -27.27
CA ALA A 129 24.39 8.70 -26.56
C ALA A 129 23.24 8.09 -25.73
N PHE A 130 22.10 8.78 -25.58
CA PHE A 130 21.01 8.32 -24.69
C PHE A 130 19.62 8.61 -25.27
N GLY A 131 18.65 7.75 -24.92
CA GLY A 131 17.23 7.88 -25.23
C GLY A 131 16.84 7.34 -26.60
N SER A 132 15.63 7.68 -27.07
CA SER A 132 15.19 7.28 -28.40
C SER A 132 16.05 7.85 -29.52
N ASN A 133 16.86 8.88 -29.28
CA ASN A 133 17.77 9.41 -30.29
C ASN A 133 19.09 8.66 -30.40
N SER A 134 19.41 7.73 -29.49
CA SER A 134 20.60 6.90 -29.61
C SER A 134 20.39 5.77 -30.61
N PRO A 135 21.47 5.19 -31.14
CA PRO A 135 21.39 3.91 -31.81
C PRO A 135 20.88 2.87 -30.80
N ILE A 136 19.95 2.03 -31.24
CA ILE A 136 19.41 0.94 -30.45
C ILE A 136 19.51 -0.31 -31.28
N LYS A 137 19.90 -1.41 -30.64
CA LYS A 137 19.97 -2.72 -31.28
C LYS A 137 18.56 -3.25 -31.52
N ILE A 138 18.25 -3.58 -32.76
CA ILE A 138 17.04 -4.26 -33.18
C ILE A 138 17.40 -5.57 -33.88
N MET A 139 16.51 -6.54 -33.86
CA MET A 139 16.65 -7.76 -34.64
C MET A 139 16.10 -7.49 -36.05
N ASP A 140 16.96 -7.57 -37.06
CA ASP A 140 16.54 -7.47 -38.45
C ASP A 140 15.72 -8.69 -38.83
N THR A 141 14.51 -8.48 -39.34
CA THR A 141 13.58 -9.56 -39.73
C THR A 141 14.06 -10.32 -40.95
N ASP A 142 14.85 -9.68 -41.82
CA ASP A 142 15.29 -10.28 -43.08
C ASP A 142 16.42 -11.28 -42.84
N ASP A 143 17.39 -10.91 -42.00
CA ASP A 143 18.63 -11.67 -41.79
C ASP A 143 18.75 -12.29 -40.38
N GLY A 144 17.86 -11.94 -39.45
CA GLY A 144 17.94 -12.37 -38.04
C GLY A 144 19.11 -11.75 -37.25
N LEU A 145 19.81 -10.76 -37.83
CA LEU A 145 20.99 -10.13 -37.23
C LEU A 145 20.61 -8.98 -36.31
N MET A 146 21.38 -8.79 -35.24
CA MET A 146 21.23 -7.64 -34.36
C MET A 146 21.95 -6.42 -34.94
N ILE A 147 21.20 -5.42 -35.38
CA ILE A 147 21.74 -4.18 -35.96
C ILE A 147 21.42 -2.97 -35.08
N SER A 148 22.39 -2.07 -34.92
CA SER A 148 22.23 -0.84 -34.13
C SER A 148 21.81 0.33 -35.01
N LEU A 149 20.55 0.76 -34.88
CA LEU A 149 19.97 1.80 -35.73
C LEU A 149 19.66 3.08 -34.96
N CYS A 150 20.00 4.25 -35.51
CA CYS A 150 19.55 5.54 -34.99
C CYS A 150 18.04 5.74 -35.17
N CYS A 151 17.47 6.77 -34.52
CA CYS A 151 16.02 7.05 -34.56
C CYS A 151 15.46 7.09 -35.98
N GLN A 152 16.08 7.84 -36.91
CA GLN A 152 15.57 7.93 -38.28
C GLN A 152 15.59 6.58 -39.00
N CYS A 153 16.72 5.86 -38.96
CA CYS A 153 16.80 4.53 -39.59
C CYS A 153 15.84 3.51 -38.97
N ARG A 154 15.51 3.64 -37.68
CA ARG A 154 14.48 2.82 -37.04
C ARG A 154 13.08 3.19 -37.48
N ARG A 155 12.77 4.48 -37.68
CA ARG A 155 11.49 4.90 -38.27
C ARG A 155 11.33 4.32 -39.67
N ASP A 156 12.38 4.44 -40.48
CA ASP A 156 12.40 3.89 -41.85
C ASP A 156 12.24 2.35 -41.82
N TYR A 157 12.86 1.67 -40.85
CA TYR A 157 12.70 0.24 -40.63
C TYR A 157 11.27 -0.12 -40.21
N TYR A 158 10.70 0.57 -39.22
CA TYR A 158 9.33 0.37 -38.74
C TYR A 158 8.29 0.62 -39.86
N HIS A 159 8.52 1.58 -40.75
CA HIS A 159 7.64 1.80 -41.89
C HIS A 159 7.61 0.61 -42.87
N LYS A 160 8.73 -0.11 -43.01
CA LYS A 160 8.81 -1.30 -43.87
C LYS A 160 8.30 -2.56 -43.15
N ASN A 161 8.63 -2.66 -41.86
CA ASN A 161 8.37 -3.80 -41.00
C ASN A 161 7.58 -3.33 -39.77
N PRO A 162 6.29 -2.96 -39.93
CA PRO A 162 5.49 -2.48 -38.81
C PRO A 162 5.30 -3.60 -37.79
N GLU A 163 5.55 -3.29 -36.52
CA GLU A 163 5.31 -4.23 -35.43
C GLU A 163 3.81 -4.58 -35.37
N PRO A 164 3.45 -5.86 -35.24
CA PRO A 164 2.06 -6.26 -35.15
C PRO A 164 1.40 -5.53 -33.97
N TYR A 165 0.21 -5.00 -34.21
CA TYR A 165 -0.61 -4.48 -33.13
C TYR A 165 -1.24 -5.69 -32.44
N GLU A 166 -0.84 -6.00 -31.20
CA GLU A 166 -1.35 -7.13 -30.43
C GLU A 166 -2.82 -6.89 -30.03
N GLU A 167 -3.75 -6.99 -30.98
CA GLU A 167 -5.19 -7.04 -30.69
C GLU A 167 -5.60 -8.39 -30.11
N ALA A 168 -4.82 -9.44 -30.36
CA ALA A 168 -5.28 -10.83 -30.32
C ALA A 168 -5.13 -11.58 -28.98
N GLN A 169 -4.61 -10.98 -27.90
CA GLN A 169 -4.46 -11.68 -26.61
C GLN A 169 -5.24 -11.08 -25.43
N ALA A 170 -5.99 -10.00 -25.64
CA ALA A 170 -6.83 -9.42 -24.58
C ALA A 170 -8.21 -10.11 -24.43
N GLU A 171 -8.57 -11.05 -25.30
CA GLU A 171 -9.89 -11.72 -25.30
C GLU A 171 -10.10 -12.68 -24.09
N GLY A 172 -9.06 -12.94 -23.28
CA GLY A 172 -9.14 -13.85 -22.14
C GLY A 172 -9.20 -13.21 -20.75
N SER A 173 -8.90 -11.91 -20.60
CA SER A 173 -8.92 -11.26 -19.29
C SER A 173 -10.20 -10.42 -19.13
N THR A 174 -11.17 -10.96 -18.40
CA THR A 174 -12.39 -10.27 -17.91
C THR A 174 -12.11 -9.07 -16.98
N GLN A 175 -10.86 -8.64 -16.90
CA GLN A 175 -10.40 -7.61 -16.00
C GLN A 175 -10.57 -6.24 -16.66
N THR A 176 -11.84 -5.84 -16.77
CA THR A 176 -12.34 -4.49 -17.12
C THR A 176 -11.93 -4.01 -18.49
N GLU A 177 -12.89 -3.45 -19.23
CA GLU A 177 -12.68 -2.52 -20.34
C GLU A 177 -11.79 -1.36 -19.86
N ARG A 178 -10.48 -1.59 -19.74
CA ARG A 178 -9.49 -0.55 -19.47
C ARG A 178 -9.73 0.49 -20.52
N SER A 179 -10.09 1.68 -20.05
CA SER A 179 -10.59 2.77 -20.87
C SER A 179 -9.83 2.84 -22.19
N THR A 180 -10.56 2.70 -23.30
CA THR A 180 -10.06 2.90 -24.67
C THR A 180 -9.38 4.26 -24.86
N ARG A 181 -9.50 5.14 -23.86
CA ARG A 181 -8.95 6.49 -23.82
C ARG A 181 -7.88 6.66 -22.74
N ILE A 182 -6.89 7.49 -23.05
CA ILE A 182 -5.79 7.91 -22.17
C ILE A 182 -5.75 9.43 -22.05
N THR A 183 -5.40 9.95 -20.87
CA THR A 183 -5.28 11.40 -20.67
C THR A 183 -4.04 11.95 -21.35
N LYS A 184 -4.04 13.25 -21.70
CA LYS A 184 -2.86 13.95 -22.23
C LYS A 184 -1.59 13.73 -21.39
N MET A 185 -1.74 13.85 -20.07
CA MET A 185 -0.63 13.70 -19.14
C MET A 185 -0.03 12.28 -19.23
N ARG A 186 -0.90 11.26 -19.22
CA ARG A 186 -0.47 9.86 -19.34
C ARG A 186 0.16 9.57 -20.70
N ALA A 187 -0.41 10.08 -21.81
CA ALA A 187 0.17 9.93 -23.14
C ALA A 187 1.62 10.48 -23.21
N LYS A 188 1.86 11.68 -22.67
CA LYS A 188 3.19 12.29 -22.60
C LYS A 188 4.16 11.54 -21.67
N SER A 189 3.67 11.02 -20.54
CA SER A 189 4.53 10.34 -19.57
C SER A 189 4.87 8.90 -19.96
N GLU A 190 3.90 8.16 -20.48
CA GLU A 190 4.01 6.73 -20.81
C GLU A 190 4.60 6.52 -22.20
N TYR A 191 4.27 7.37 -23.18
CA TYR A 191 4.73 7.21 -24.56
C TYR A 191 5.73 8.28 -25.01
N ARG A 192 6.11 9.20 -24.12
CA ARG A 192 7.13 10.23 -24.34
C ARG A 192 6.87 11.14 -25.55
N LEU A 193 5.59 11.30 -25.89
CA LEU A 193 5.11 12.23 -26.90
C LEU A 193 5.14 13.68 -26.37
N THR A 194 5.41 14.61 -27.27
CA THR A 194 5.29 16.07 -27.08
C THR A 194 3.88 16.56 -27.40
N ASP A 195 3.60 17.84 -27.10
CA ASP A 195 2.30 18.42 -27.44
C ASP A 195 2.08 18.49 -28.96
N ASP A 196 3.14 18.83 -29.72
CA ASP A 196 3.12 18.92 -31.18
C ASP A 196 2.88 17.54 -31.83
N GLU A 197 3.49 16.48 -31.30
CA GLU A 197 3.30 15.11 -31.79
C GLU A 197 1.89 14.57 -31.51
N LEU A 198 1.19 15.10 -30.50
CA LEU A 198 -0.19 14.74 -30.18
C LEU A 198 -1.23 15.52 -30.99
N GLU A 199 -0.84 16.58 -31.72
CA GLU A 199 -1.77 17.40 -32.49
C GLU A 199 -2.46 16.60 -33.61
N GLY A 200 -1.79 15.59 -34.16
CA GLY A 200 -2.34 14.68 -35.16
C GLY A 200 -3.20 13.54 -34.62
N VAL A 201 -3.39 13.43 -33.30
CA VAL A 201 -4.15 12.35 -32.67
C VAL A 201 -5.54 12.84 -32.29
N SER A 202 -6.58 12.06 -32.60
CA SER A 202 -7.96 12.45 -32.28
C SER A 202 -8.17 12.62 -30.77
N VAL A 203 -8.82 13.72 -30.39
CA VAL A 203 -9.02 14.10 -28.99
C VAL A 203 -10.50 14.25 -28.67
N THR A 204 -10.91 13.66 -27.56
CA THR A 204 -12.21 13.91 -26.94
C THR A 204 -11.98 14.75 -25.69
N TYR A 205 -12.74 15.84 -25.53
CA TYR A 205 -12.68 16.66 -24.33
C TYR A 205 -13.71 16.17 -23.30
N ALA A 206 -13.26 16.02 -22.06
CA ALA A 206 -14.11 15.72 -20.92
C ALA A 206 -13.94 16.81 -19.86
N ARG A 207 -14.95 16.99 -19.00
CA ARG A 207 -14.83 17.88 -17.85
C ARG A 207 -13.75 17.35 -16.90
N ASN A 208 -12.91 18.23 -16.39
CA ASN A 208 -11.87 17.86 -15.42
C ASN A 208 -12.55 17.36 -14.12
N PRO A 209 -12.23 16.15 -13.64
CA PRO A 209 -12.89 15.57 -12.47
C PRO A 209 -12.52 16.26 -11.16
N HIS A 210 -11.34 16.89 -11.09
CA HIS A 210 -10.85 17.52 -9.86
C HIS A 210 -11.26 18.99 -9.75
N TYR A 211 -11.30 19.72 -10.87
CA TYR A 211 -11.53 21.16 -10.86
C TYR A 211 -12.54 21.55 -11.94
N ARG A 212 -13.77 21.87 -11.53
CA ARG A 212 -14.86 22.26 -12.44
C ARG A 212 -14.49 23.38 -13.41
N ASN A 213 -13.69 24.34 -12.95
CA ASN A 213 -13.30 25.53 -13.69
C ASN A 213 -11.90 25.43 -14.34
N ALA A 214 -11.20 24.30 -14.18
CA ALA A 214 -9.92 24.10 -14.87
C ALA A 214 -10.14 23.77 -16.34
N ALA A 215 -9.05 23.80 -17.13
CA ALA A 215 -9.07 23.39 -18.51
C ALA A 215 -9.66 21.97 -18.66
N PRO A 216 -10.50 21.72 -19.69
CA PRO A 216 -11.04 20.39 -19.97
C PRO A 216 -9.94 19.34 -20.08
N MET A 217 -10.23 18.13 -19.61
CA MET A 217 -9.34 16.99 -19.74
C MET A 217 -9.35 16.49 -21.19
N CYS A 218 -8.19 16.46 -21.84
CA CYS A 218 -8.04 15.84 -23.15
C CYS A 218 -7.87 14.32 -23.02
N LEU A 219 -8.75 13.56 -23.67
CA LEU A 219 -8.76 12.11 -23.74
C LEU A 219 -8.47 11.65 -25.18
N TYR A 220 -7.37 10.93 -25.37
CA TYR A 220 -6.94 10.40 -26.67
C TYR A 220 -7.25 8.92 -26.77
N ASP A 221 -7.50 8.41 -27.98
CA ASP A 221 -7.57 6.96 -28.22
C ASP A 221 -6.20 6.29 -27.99
N VAL A 222 -6.16 5.26 -27.16
CA VAL A 222 -4.90 4.58 -26.79
C VAL A 222 -4.21 3.97 -28.02
N LYS A 223 -4.97 3.41 -28.97
CA LYS A 223 -4.40 2.79 -30.17
C LYS A 223 -3.67 3.82 -31.03
N GLN A 224 -4.31 4.97 -31.24
CA GLN A 224 -3.72 6.06 -32.03
C GLN A 224 -2.48 6.66 -31.34
N VAL A 225 -2.50 6.77 -30.00
CA VAL A 225 -1.33 7.23 -29.23
C VAL A 225 -0.15 6.26 -29.36
N ILE A 226 -0.39 4.94 -29.25
CA ILE A 226 0.66 3.92 -29.43
C ILE A 226 1.22 3.99 -30.85
N GLN A 227 0.35 4.06 -31.86
CA GLN A 227 0.78 4.14 -33.26
C GLN A 227 1.62 5.39 -33.51
N MET A 228 1.20 6.55 -32.99
CA MET A 228 1.97 7.78 -33.06
C MET A 228 3.33 7.64 -32.37
N ALA A 229 3.38 7.03 -31.18
CA ALA A 229 4.62 6.79 -30.46
C ALA A 229 5.59 5.89 -31.22
N ARG A 230 5.09 4.81 -31.86
CA ARG A 230 5.89 3.93 -32.71
C ARG A 230 6.45 4.67 -33.92
N LEU A 231 5.66 5.54 -34.57
CA LEU A 231 6.12 6.41 -35.66
C LEU A 231 7.19 7.40 -35.20
N VAL A 232 7.00 8.02 -34.03
CA VAL A 232 7.94 9.01 -33.48
C VAL A 232 9.25 8.36 -32.99
N HIS A 233 9.20 7.18 -32.39
CA HIS A 233 10.39 6.57 -31.76
C HIS A 233 11.04 5.43 -32.57
N GLY A 234 10.37 4.99 -33.65
CA GLY A 234 10.82 3.89 -34.51
C GLY A 234 10.59 2.52 -33.87
N GLY A 235 9.32 2.22 -33.57
CA GLY A 235 8.88 0.97 -32.91
C GLY A 235 8.91 1.01 -31.38
N ASP A 236 8.44 -0.07 -30.76
CA ASP A 236 8.29 -0.25 -29.31
C ASP A 236 9.63 -0.17 -28.58
N ILE A 237 10.69 -0.73 -29.18
CA ILE A 237 12.07 -0.64 -28.69
C ILE A 237 12.50 0.82 -28.54
N GLY A 238 12.07 1.69 -29.47
CA GLY A 238 12.33 3.12 -29.41
C GLY A 238 11.61 3.81 -28.25
N ILE A 239 10.35 3.44 -28.02
CA ILE A 239 9.53 3.94 -26.90
C ILE A 239 10.19 3.56 -25.57
N GLU A 240 10.59 2.30 -25.44
CA GLU A 240 11.25 1.79 -24.22
C GLU A 240 12.55 2.54 -23.93
N ALA A 241 13.38 2.79 -24.95
CA ALA A 241 14.60 3.58 -24.76
C ALA A 241 14.33 5.04 -24.36
N ALA A 242 13.26 5.66 -24.87
CA ALA A 242 12.84 7.00 -24.43
C ALA A 242 12.42 7.00 -22.95
N LEU A 243 11.67 5.98 -22.52
CA LEU A 243 11.27 5.78 -21.13
C LEU A 243 12.49 5.59 -20.22
N ASN A 244 13.37 4.65 -20.58
CA ASN A 244 14.58 4.33 -19.84
C ASN A 244 15.51 5.54 -19.68
N ALA A 245 15.66 6.37 -20.71
CA ALA A 245 16.44 7.60 -20.59
C ALA A 245 15.84 8.62 -19.62
N THR A 246 14.50 8.71 -19.57
CA THR A 246 13.82 9.59 -18.60
C THR A 246 13.98 9.07 -17.18
N ILE A 247 13.82 7.76 -16.97
CA ILE A 247 14.05 7.10 -15.68
C ILE A 247 15.49 7.34 -15.22
N LYS A 248 16.48 7.12 -16.09
CA LYS A 248 17.89 7.38 -15.80
C LYS A 248 18.17 8.84 -15.42
N LYS A 249 17.57 9.80 -16.13
CA LYS A 249 17.68 11.24 -15.81
C LYS A 249 17.02 11.57 -14.47
N GLY A 250 15.87 10.98 -14.17
CA GLY A 250 15.18 11.10 -12.88
C GLY A 250 16.03 10.58 -11.73
N ASN A 251 16.57 9.37 -11.86
CA ASN A 251 17.46 8.76 -10.87
C ASN A 251 18.72 9.60 -10.66
N ALA A 252 19.37 10.06 -11.74
CA ALA A 252 20.53 10.94 -11.64
C ALA A 252 20.22 12.26 -10.92
N MET A 253 19.03 12.82 -11.13
CA MET A 253 18.57 14.02 -10.41
C MET A 253 18.32 13.73 -8.92
N ILE A 254 17.69 12.61 -8.58
CA ILE A 254 17.45 12.18 -7.19
C ILE A 254 18.79 11.96 -6.47
N GLU A 255 19.73 11.27 -7.10
CA GLU A 255 21.07 11.08 -6.56
C GLU A 255 21.83 12.40 -6.38
N ALA A 256 21.74 13.32 -7.34
CA ALA A 256 22.35 14.63 -7.23
C ALA A 256 21.74 15.43 -6.05
N ARG A 257 20.42 15.38 -5.87
CA ARG A 257 19.73 15.97 -4.70
C ARG A 257 20.19 15.33 -3.39
N ARG A 258 20.35 13.99 -3.35
CA ARG A 258 20.86 13.26 -2.17
C ARG A 258 22.29 13.68 -1.84
N ARG A 259 23.18 13.75 -2.84
CA ARG A 259 24.57 14.23 -2.68
C ARG A 259 24.63 15.67 -2.19
N ASN A 260 23.78 16.54 -2.70
CA ASN A 260 23.68 17.93 -2.25
C ASN A 260 23.11 18.04 -0.82
N LYS A 261 22.11 17.22 -0.45
CA LYS A 261 21.60 17.13 0.93
C LYS A 261 22.70 16.71 1.90
N GLU A 262 23.45 15.65 1.56
CA GLU A 262 24.56 15.16 2.39
C GLU A 262 25.70 16.19 2.51
N THR A 263 26.07 16.83 1.39
CA THR A 263 27.11 17.87 1.40
C THR A 263 26.72 19.06 2.27
N ARG A 264 25.44 19.47 2.26
CA ARG A 264 24.93 20.54 3.13
C ARG A 264 24.94 20.12 4.59
N LYS A 265 24.52 18.88 4.89
CA LYS A 265 24.55 18.30 6.24
C LYS A 265 25.96 18.30 6.82
N ILE A 266 26.94 17.74 6.10
CA ILE A 266 28.35 17.70 6.53
C ILE A 266 28.89 19.12 6.80
N ARG A 267 28.66 20.06 5.87
CA ARG A 267 29.10 21.46 6.06
C ARG A 267 28.47 22.14 7.27
N LEU A 268 27.19 21.84 7.52
CA LEU A 268 26.49 22.37 8.68
C LEU A 268 27.04 21.75 9.97
N GLU A 269 27.22 20.43 10.02
CA GLU A 269 27.81 19.71 11.15
C GLU A 269 29.20 20.23 11.52
N GLU A 270 30.09 20.39 10.52
CA GLU A 270 31.43 20.96 10.72
C GLU A 270 31.37 22.39 11.29
N ARG A 271 30.44 23.21 10.79
CA ARG A 271 30.26 24.58 11.26
C ARG A 271 29.70 24.63 12.68
N LEU A 272 28.70 23.80 13.00
CA LEU A 272 28.11 23.71 14.35
C LEU A 272 29.13 23.17 15.37
N ALA A 273 29.97 22.22 14.97
CA ALA A 273 31.04 21.72 15.82
C ALA A 273 32.04 22.83 16.19
N LYS A 274 32.43 23.67 15.23
CA LYS A 274 33.32 24.82 15.49
C LYS A 274 32.75 25.84 16.47
N GLU A 275 31.43 26.02 16.48
CA GLU A 275 30.73 26.99 17.34
C GLU A 275 30.21 26.37 18.65
N ASN A 276 30.52 25.10 18.93
CA ASN A 276 29.98 24.34 20.08
C ASN A 276 28.44 24.26 20.13
N LEU A 277 27.80 24.12 18.96
CA LEU A 277 26.34 24.04 18.78
C LEU A 277 25.88 22.67 18.26
N THR A 278 26.64 21.61 18.49
CA THR A 278 26.35 20.27 17.94
C THR A 278 25.01 19.70 18.38
N ASN A 279 24.56 20.04 19.59
CA ASN A 279 23.25 19.66 20.13
C ASN A 279 22.06 20.36 19.45
N MET A 280 22.30 21.39 18.64
CA MET A 280 21.27 22.19 17.97
C MET A 280 20.94 21.71 16.54
N ILE A 281 21.56 20.63 16.06
CA ILE A 281 21.37 20.15 14.67
C ILE A 281 19.92 19.76 14.34
N HIS A 282 19.13 19.38 15.36
CA HIS A 282 17.74 18.98 15.19
C HIS A 282 16.76 20.17 15.11
N TYR A 283 17.25 21.41 15.23
CA TYR A 283 16.40 22.58 15.14
C TYR A 283 15.84 22.77 13.72
N HIS A 284 14.61 23.27 13.60
CA HIS A 284 13.88 23.35 12.32
C HIS A 284 14.64 24.12 11.22
N VAL A 285 15.38 25.17 11.60
CA VAL A 285 16.20 25.97 10.68
C VAL A 285 17.30 25.12 10.00
N CYS A 286 17.91 24.20 10.75
CA CYS A 286 18.91 23.25 10.22
C CYS A 286 18.26 22.31 9.20
N SER A 287 17.09 21.77 9.53
CA SER A 287 16.35 20.87 8.65
C SER A 287 15.98 21.55 7.32
N HIS A 288 15.46 22.79 7.36
CA HIS A 288 15.14 23.54 6.14
C HIS A 288 16.35 23.76 5.23
N TYR A 289 17.51 24.08 5.82
CA TYR A 289 18.75 24.25 5.09
C TYR A 289 19.24 22.96 4.44
N ILE A 290 19.25 21.86 5.21
CA ILE A 290 19.70 20.54 4.74
C ILE A 290 18.81 20.03 3.61
N GLU A 291 17.48 20.20 3.72
CA GLU A 291 16.55 19.63 2.76
C GLU A 291 16.44 20.48 1.50
N SER A 292 16.15 21.77 1.68
CA SER A 292 15.67 22.62 0.61
C SER A 292 16.58 23.80 0.28
N SER A 293 17.68 24.00 1.03
CA SER A 293 18.50 25.22 1.00
C SER A 293 17.66 26.48 1.28
N ARG A 294 16.50 26.33 1.91
CA ARG A 294 15.69 27.43 2.46
C ARG A 294 16.14 27.66 3.91
N GLY A 295 15.96 28.87 4.43
CA GLY A 295 16.41 29.23 5.79
C GLY A 295 17.68 30.08 5.86
N GLY A 296 18.11 30.66 4.73
CA GLY A 296 19.26 31.56 4.67
C GLY A 296 20.59 30.87 4.36
N ASN A 297 21.66 31.65 4.38
CA ASN A 297 23.01 31.10 4.24
C ASN A 297 23.47 30.48 5.57
N LEU A 298 24.56 29.72 5.52
CA LEU A 298 25.11 29.02 6.68
C LEU A 298 25.39 29.97 7.88
N GLU A 299 25.77 31.22 7.62
CA GLU A 299 26.07 32.20 8.66
C GLU A 299 24.80 32.68 9.37
N THR A 300 23.73 32.97 8.61
CA THR A 300 22.43 33.33 9.19
C THR A 300 21.88 32.24 10.11
N ILE A 301 22.07 30.96 9.72
CA ILE A 301 21.65 29.81 10.53
C ILE A 301 22.44 29.78 11.84
N VAL A 302 23.76 29.91 11.76
CA VAL A 302 24.62 29.93 12.96
C VAL A 302 24.23 31.07 13.91
N ILE A 303 24.03 32.28 13.40
CA ILE A 303 23.59 33.43 14.22
C ILE A 303 22.25 33.14 14.91
N THR A 304 21.29 32.56 14.17
CA THR A 304 19.97 32.19 14.71
C THR A 304 20.11 31.15 15.83
N LEU A 305 20.98 30.15 15.65
CA LEU A 305 21.21 29.11 16.65
C LEU A 305 22.01 29.60 17.85
N GLN A 306 22.92 30.57 17.68
CA GLN A 306 23.63 31.22 18.78
C GLN A 306 22.64 31.99 19.67
N ALA A 307 21.74 32.77 19.06
CA ALA A 307 20.69 33.48 19.79
C ALA A 307 19.76 32.53 20.54
N GLU A 308 19.38 31.40 19.93
CA GLU A 308 18.58 30.38 20.61
C GLU A 308 19.37 29.69 21.74
N ALA A 309 20.65 29.35 21.53
CA ALA A 309 21.47 28.75 22.57
C ALA A 309 21.67 29.69 23.77
N GLU A 310 21.85 30.98 23.53
CA GLU A 310 21.89 32.01 24.58
C GLU A 310 20.57 32.09 25.34
N LYS A 311 19.44 32.11 24.62
CA LYS A 311 18.10 32.06 25.22
C LYS A 311 17.91 30.82 26.11
N GLN A 312 18.35 29.64 25.67
CA GLN A 312 18.28 28.41 26.47
C GLN A 312 19.16 28.49 27.72
N ARG A 313 20.36 29.09 27.64
CA ARG A 313 21.21 29.34 28.82
C ARG A 313 20.52 30.27 29.82
N LEU A 314 19.90 31.35 29.36
CA LEU A 314 19.14 32.26 30.21
C LEU A 314 17.96 31.56 30.89
N ILE A 315 17.22 30.71 30.15
CA ILE A 315 16.14 29.89 30.71
C ILE A 315 16.66 28.99 31.85
N VAL A 316 17.79 28.30 31.65
CA VAL A 316 18.39 27.42 32.68
C VAL A 316 18.81 28.23 33.91
N ASN A 317 19.47 29.39 33.71
CA ASN A 317 19.89 30.25 34.82
C ASN A 317 18.68 30.73 35.64
N ARG A 318 17.62 31.21 34.96
CA ARG A 318 16.39 31.68 35.62
C ARG A 318 15.67 30.56 36.37
N ARG A 319 15.65 29.34 35.82
CA ARG A 319 15.13 28.16 36.53
C ARG A 319 15.93 27.89 37.80
N SER A 320 17.26 27.87 37.69
CA SER A 320 18.15 27.67 38.84
C SER A 320 17.97 28.76 39.91
N GLU A 321 17.70 30.01 39.51
CA GLU A 321 17.42 31.12 40.43
C GLU A 321 16.11 30.90 41.19
N ILE A 322 15.04 30.51 40.48
CA ILE A 322 13.75 30.17 41.10
C ILE A 322 13.90 28.95 42.02
N ASP A 323 14.58 27.90 41.56
CA ASP A 323 14.77 26.67 42.35
C ASP A 323 15.52 26.97 43.65
N ALA A 324 16.57 27.81 43.61
CA ALA A 324 17.28 28.27 44.79
C ALA A 324 16.38 29.10 45.73
N ALA A 325 15.56 29.98 45.17
CA ALA A 325 14.63 30.82 45.94
C ALA A 325 13.50 30.00 46.60
N LEU A 326 13.03 28.96 45.93
CA LEU A 326 12.05 28.01 46.46
C LEU A 326 12.63 27.14 47.57
N ALA A 327 13.85 26.63 47.38
CA ALA A 327 14.57 25.89 48.40
C ALA A 327 14.79 26.74 49.66
N ALA A 328 15.19 28.01 49.49
CA ALA A 328 15.34 28.95 50.61
C ALA A 328 14.00 29.25 51.33
N SER A 329 12.88 29.19 50.61
CA SER A 329 11.53 29.35 51.17
C SER A 329 10.94 28.06 51.75
N GLY A 330 11.65 26.93 51.68
CA GLY A 330 11.15 25.63 52.14
C GLY A 330 10.02 25.03 51.29
N ILE A 331 9.80 25.53 50.07
CA ILE A 331 8.74 25.06 49.17
C ILE A 331 9.32 23.94 48.31
N GLN A 332 8.82 22.72 48.46
CA GLN A 332 9.40 21.56 47.78
C GLN A 332 8.87 21.35 46.36
N ASN A 333 7.70 21.89 46.03
CA ASN A 333 7.06 21.67 44.72
C ASN A 333 6.37 22.93 44.23
N VAL A 334 6.87 23.51 43.13
CA VAL A 334 6.16 24.55 42.39
C VAL A 334 5.62 23.99 41.10
N PRO A 335 4.34 24.19 40.80
CA PRO A 335 3.82 23.75 39.53
C PRO A 335 4.37 24.60 38.38
N LEU A 336 4.96 23.94 37.39
CA LEU A 336 5.54 24.55 36.18
C LEU A 336 4.52 25.29 35.28
N TYR A 337 3.23 25.24 35.64
CA TYR A 337 2.13 25.86 34.92
C TYR A 337 1.76 27.27 35.41
N LEU A 338 2.44 27.80 36.43
CA LEU A 338 2.23 29.19 36.84
C LEU A 338 2.59 30.14 35.69
N THR A 339 1.68 31.03 35.32
CA THR A 339 1.88 31.97 34.20
C THR A 339 3.10 32.84 34.45
N GLU A 340 3.25 33.36 35.67
CA GLU A 340 4.35 34.20 36.11
C GLU A 340 5.68 33.45 36.08
N TYR A 341 5.67 32.15 36.40
CA TYR A 341 6.85 31.29 36.25
C TYR A 341 7.25 31.17 34.78
N GLN A 342 6.29 30.92 33.89
CA GLN A 342 6.54 30.77 32.46
C GLN A 342 7.01 32.08 31.82
N GLU A 343 6.40 33.21 32.17
CA GLU A 343 6.78 34.53 31.69
C GLU A 343 8.20 34.90 32.12
N TYR A 344 8.54 34.65 33.38
CA TYR A 344 9.88 34.93 33.88
C TYR A 344 10.90 34.00 33.25
N VAL A 345 10.68 32.69 33.26
CA VAL A 345 11.65 31.73 32.72
C VAL A 345 11.88 31.95 31.23
N ASN A 346 10.81 32.04 30.42
CA ASN A 346 10.92 32.10 28.96
C ASN A 346 11.30 33.49 28.44
N HIS A 347 10.82 34.56 29.08
CA HIS A 347 10.96 35.93 28.58
C HIS A 347 11.79 36.83 29.50
N GLY A 348 11.90 36.51 30.78
CA GLY A 348 12.54 37.36 31.79
C GLY A 348 11.62 38.44 32.33
N ASN A 349 10.32 38.33 32.07
CA ASN A 349 9.31 39.27 32.52
C ASN A 349 8.75 38.81 33.86
N GLY A 350 8.70 39.70 34.85
CA GLY A 350 8.18 39.41 36.19
C GLY A 350 9.26 39.42 37.27
N LEU A 351 8.83 39.23 38.52
CA LEU A 351 9.69 39.22 39.70
C LEU A 351 9.64 37.85 40.36
N VAL A 352 10.80 37.33 40.79
CA VAL A 352 10.90 36.06 41.52
C VAL A 352 9.98 36.07 42.75
N GLU A 353 9.86 37.19 43.46
CA GLU A 353 8.99 37.31 44.63
C GLU A 353 7.49 37.12 44.32
N ALA A 354 7.04 37.52 43.12
CA ALA A 354 5.65 37.29 42.69
C ALA A 354 5.38 35.79 42.50
N ILE A 355 6.36 35.07 41.91
CA ILE A 355 6.32 33.62 41.74
C ILE A 355 6.32 32.93 43.11
N LEU A 356 7.20 33.35 44.03
CA LEU A 356 7.25 32.80 45.39
C LEU A 356 5.94 33.02 46.15
N SER A 357 5.31 34.19 46.02
CA SER A 357 4.02 34.48 46.64
C SER A 357 2.91 33.53 46.17
N GLN A 358 2.83 33.28 44.87
CA GLN A 358 1.88 32.30 44.32
C GLN A 358 2.22 30.86 44.69
N ALA A 359 3.51 30.51 44.67
CA ALA A 359 4.00 29.22 45.11
C ALA A 359 3.61 28.93 46.57
N ARG A 360 3.73 29.92 47.47
CA ARG A 360 3.29 29.80 48.87
C ARG A 360 1.80 29.50 48.99
N LYS A 361 0.95 30.22 48.23
CA LYS A 361 -0.50 29.97 48.19
C LYS A 361 -0.83 28.56 47.71
N LEU A 362 -0.14 28.08 46.67
CA LEU A 362 -0.34 26.74 46.15
C LEU A 362 0.17 25.66 47.11
N ASP A 363 1.34 25.87 47.73
CA ASP A 363 1.89 24.98 48.74
C ASP A 363 0.95 24.84 49.94
N GLU A 364 0.33 25.93 50.39
CA GLU A 364 -0.71 25.92 51.42
C GLU A 364 -1.93 25.11 50.98
N VAL A 365 -2.42 25.30 49.75
CA VAL A 365 -3.52 24.51 49.18
C VAL A 365 -3.15 23.01 49.14
N VAL A 366 -1.92 22.67 48.76
CA VAL A 366 -1.42 21.29 48.73
C VAL A 366 -1.32 20.69 50.14
N ARG A 367 -0.79 21.44 51.12
CA ARG A 367 -0.76 21.00 52.53
C ARG A 367 -2.18 20.74 53.06
N ASN A 368 -3.11 21.65 52.82
CA ASN A 368 -4.52 21.48 53.18
C ASN A 368 -5.15 20.28 52.47
N LYS A 369 -4.76 20.01 51.22
CA LYS A 369 -5.18 18.82 50.47
C LYS A 369 -4.63 17.53 51.10
N VAL A 370 -3.35 17.50 51.47
CA VAL A 370 -2.73 16.33 52.15
C VAL A 370 -3.43 16.03 53.47
N VAL A 371 -3.71 17.06 54.28
CA VAL A 371 -4.46 16.91 55.53
C VAL A 371 -5.85 16.31 55.27
N ARG A 372 -6.60 16.83 54.29
CA ARG A 372 -7.91 16.28 53.91
C ARG A 372 -7.84 14.84 53.40
N ILE A 373 -6.82 14.49 52.62
CA ILE A 373 -6.59 13.12 52.14
C ILE A 373 -6.32 12.19 53.33
N GLN A 374 -5.48 12.62 54.28
CA GLN A 374 -5.15 11.84 55.46
C GLN A 374 -6.40 11.62 56.32
N GLU A 375 -7.12 12.69 56.65
CA GLU A 375 -8.39 12.61 57.41
C GLU A 375 -9.39 11.66 56.75
N LEU A 376 -9.60 11.79 55.44
CA LEU A 376 -10.53 10.94 54.71
C LEU A 376 -10.05 9.49 54.64
N THR A 377 -8.74 9.26 54.50
CA THR A 377 -8.14 7.92 54.50
C THR A 377 -8.34 7.25 55.86
N ASP A 378 -8.10 7.97 56.96
CA ASP A 378 -8.27 7.47 58.32
C ASP A 378 -9.74 7.12 58.60
N LYS A 379 -10.68 7.97 58.19
CA LYS A 379 -12.12 7.69 58.37
C LYS A 379 -12.62 6.54 57.48
N LEU A 380 -12.15 6.43 56.23
CA LEU A 380 -12.45 5.28 55.38
C LEU A 380 -11.88 3.99 55.98
N ALA A 381 -10.66 4.03 56.53
CA ALA A 381 -10.04 2.89 57.19
C ALA A 381 -10.82 2.47 58.45
N ALA A 382 -11.22 3.43 59.29
CA ALA A 382 -12.04 3.17 60.47
C ALA A 382 -13.42 2.56 60.12
N ALA A 383 -13.98 2.92 58.95
CA ALA A 383 -15.23 2.37 58.44
C ALA A 383 -15.07 1.01 57.71
N GLY A 384 -13.85 0.47 57.57
CA GLY A 384 -13.58 -0.75 56.81
C GLY A 384 -13.62 -0.60 55.28
N LEU A 385 -13.69 0.64 54.77
CA LEU A 385 -13.91 0.98 53.36
C LEU A 385 -12.60 1.23 52.59
N GLN A 386 -11.51 0.57 52.98
CA GLN A 386 -10.16 0.84 52.43
C GLN A 386 -10.05 0.53 50.93
N ASN A 387 -10.87 -0.38 50.41
CA ASN A 387 -10.83 -0.85 49.02
C ASN A 387 -11.68 0.00 48.05
N VAL A 388 -12.32 1.06 48.54
CA VAL A 388 -13.25 1.84 47.73
C VAL A 388 -12.48 2.78 46.77
N PRO A 389 -12.74 2.75 45.45
CA PRO A 389 -11.98 3.55 44.49
C PRO A 389 -12.15 5.08 44.71
N ARG A 390 -11.03 5.75 45.00
CA ARG A 390 -10.95 7.19 45.35
C ARG A 390 -11.52 8.15 44.29
N HIS A 391 -11.71 7.73 43.04
CA HIS A 391 -12.12 8.63 41.95
C HIS A 391 -13.64 8.77 41.77
N SER A 392 -14.49 8.20 42.62
CA SER A 392 -15.91 7.99 42.29
C SER A 392 -16.96 8.52 43.28
N ILE A 393 -16.56 9.18 44.36
CA ILE A 393 -17.39 9.35 45.57
C ILE A 393 -17.26 10.78 46.14
N GLY A 394 -17.34 11.82 45.30
CA GLY A 394 -17.12 13.21 45.76
C GLY A 394 -15.73 13.50 46.35
N TYR A 395 -14.84 12.49 46.44
CA TYR A 395 -13.50 12.55 46.98
C TYR A 395 -12.71 13.68 46.33
N HIS A 396 -12.77 13.80 45.01
CA HIS A 396 -12.06 14.84 44.27
C HIS A 396 -12.55 16.25 44.66
N GLU A 397 -13.86 16.40 44.88
CA GLU A 397 -14.49 17.68 45.21
C GLU A 397 -14.12 18.12 46.64
N TYR A 398 -14.16 17.19 47.60
CA TYR A 398 -13.73 17.44 48.97
C TYR A 398 -12.22 17.71 49.05
N VAL A 399 -11.41 16.86 48.43
CA VAL A 399 -9.95 16.90 48.52
C VAL A 399 -9.36 18.11 47.81
N ASN A 400 -9.94 18.57 46.70
CA ASN A 400 -9.43 19.75 45.99
C ASN A 400 -10.11 21.03 46.48
N ASN A 401 -11.44 21.06 46.52
CA ASN A 401 -12.21 22.30 46.68
C ASN A 401 -12.76 22.52 48.10
N ALA A 402 -12.60 21.54 49.00
CA ALA A 402 -13.18 21.55 50.35
C ALA A 402 -14.72 21.59 50.33
N ASN A 403 -15.29 21.15 49.21
CA ASN A 403 -16.74 21.09 48.99
C ASN A 403 -17.25 19.69 49.37
N GLY A 404 -18.33 19.66 50.15
CA GLY A 404 -18.93 18.44 50.68
C GLY A 404 -18.38 18.06 52.06
N SER A 405 -19.00 17.05 52.68
CA SER A 405 -18.60 16.54 54.00
C SER A 405 -18.01 15.14 53.91
N VAL A 406 -17.14 14.80 54.86
CA VAL A 406 -16.60 13.43 54.95
C VAL A 406 -17.72 12.40 55.13
N GLU A 407 -18.79 12.75 55.83
CA GLU A 407 -19.94 11.86 56.05
C GLU A 407 -20.69 11.52 54.76
N GLU A 408 -20.88 12.49 53.86
CA GLU A 408 -21.48 12.23 52.54
C GLU A 408 -20.63 11.27 51.71
N ILE A 409 -19.30 11.41 51.78
CA ILE A 409 -18.35 10.53 51.10
C ILE A 409 -18.43 9.13 51.69
N LEU A 410 -18.45 8.98 53.02
CA LEU A 410 -18.61 7.68 53.67
C LEU A 410 -19.93 7.01 53.29
N LEU A 411 -21.03 7.75 53.21
CA LEU A 411 -22.33 7.23 52.79
C LEU A 411 -22.30 6.72 51.35
N GLN A 412 -21.73 7.50 50.42
CA GLN A 412 -21.56 7.08 49.03
C GLN A 412 -20.61 5.87 48.91
N ALA A 413 -19.56 5.80 49.73
CA ALA A 413 -18.63 4.69 49.77
C ALA A 413 -19.29 3.39 50.24
N ARG A 414 -20.12 3.45 51.29
CA ARG A 414 -20.94 2.31 51.76
C ARG A 414 -21.90 1.81 50.67
N LYS A 415 -22.61 2.72 49.99
CA LYS A 415 -23.48 2.36 48.85
C LYS A 415 -22.70 1.66 47.74
N LYS A 416 -21.49 2.14 47.43
CA LYS A 416 -20.65 1.53 46.40
C LYS A 416 -20.13 0.16 46.81
N GLU A 417 -19.72 -0.02 48.06
CA GLU A 417 -19.32 -1.33 48.59
C GLU A 417 -20.48 -2.32 48.60
N GLU A 418 -21.68 -1.89 48.97
CA GLU A 418 -22.90 -2.70 48.86
C GLU A 418 -23.17 -3.13 47.41
N VAL A 419 -23.09 -2.19 46.46
CA VAL A 419 -23.18 -2.51 45.03
C VAL A 419 -22.10 -3.51 44.62
N ALA A 420 -20.84 -3.34 45.04
CA ALA A 420 -19.75 -4.26 44.72
C ALA A 420 -19.97 -5.66 45.31
N ARG A 421 -20.45 -5.77 46.55
CA ARG A 421 -20.84 -7.05 47.17
C ARG A 421 -21.96 -7.73 46.37
N ASN A 422 -22.98 -6.98 45.98
CA ASN A 422 -24.07 -7.51 45.15
C ASN A 422 -23.58 -7.94 43.76
N GLN A 423 -22.65 -7.19 43.15
CA GLN A 423 -22.01 -7.57 41.90
C GLN A 423 -21.22 -8.88 42.05
N GLU A 424 -20.48 -9.06 43.15
CA GLU A 424 -19.71 -10.28 43.42
C GLU A 424 -20.61 -11.49 43.68
N LEU A 425 -21.70 -11.33 44.44
CA LEU A 425 -22.71 -12.38 44.62
C LEU A 425 -23.30 -12.84 43.27
N ARG A 426 -23.68 -11.88 42.40
CA ARG A 426 -24.17 -12.18 41.04
C ARG A 426 -23.10 -12.83 40.16
N ARG A 427 -21.84 -12.39 40.31
CA ARG A 427 -20.70 -12.98 39.59
C ARG A 427 -20.51 -14.43 40.00
N GLN A 428 -20.52 -14.72 41.30
CA GLN A 428 -20.36 -16.08 41.83
C GLN A 428 -21.53 -16.97 41.41
N GLU A 429 -22.77 -16.50 41.53
CA GLU A 429 -23.96 -17.22 41.04
C GLU A 429 -23.81 -17.60 39.55
N LEU A 430 -23.38 -16.65 38.72
CA LEU A 430 -23.18 -16.90 37.29
C LEU A 430 -22.00 -17.85 37.01
N ILE A 431 -20.92 -17.77 37.78
CA ILE A 431 -19.79 -18.71 37.69
C ILE A 431 -20.26 -20.13 38.02
N ASP A 432 -21.00 -20.30 39.12
CA ASP A 432 -21.48 -21.61 39.57
C ASP A 432 -22.41 -22.22 38.52
N LYS A 433 -23.36 -21.43 37.98
CA LYS A 433 -24.27 -21.89 36.93
C LYS A 433 -23.57 -22.19 35.59
N LEU A 434 -22.58 -21.39 35.20
CA LEU A 434 -21.76 -21.66 34.02
C LEU A 434 -20.91 -22.92 34.19
N ALA A 435 -20.35 -23.15 35.39
CA ALA A 435 -19.55 -24.33 35.69
C ALA A 435 -20.38 -25.62 35.59
N VAL A 436 -21.63 -25.62 36.04
CA VAL A 436 -22.58 -26.73 35.84
C VAL A 436 -22.80 -27.03 34.35
N ALA A 437 -22.81 -26.00 33.50
CA ALA A 437 -22.90 -26.14 32.04
C ALA A 437 -21.55 -26.44 31.35
N GLY A 438 -20.46 -26.61 32.10
CA GLY A 438 -19.12 -26.84 31.55
C GLY A 438 -18.49 -25.63 30.85
N LEU A 439 -18.95 -24.42 31.18
CA LEU A 439 -18.48 -23.15 30.63
C LEU A 439 -17.72 -22.34 31.68
N THR A 440 -16.90 -21.39 31.22
CA THR A 440 -16.21 -20.43 32.08
C THR A 440 -16.75 -19.02 31.87
N LEU A 441 -16.68 -18.18 32.91
CA LEU A 441 -17.10 -16.79 32.83
C LEU A 441 -16.17 -16.01 31.88
N ARG A 442 -16.74 -15.56 30.77
CA ARG A 442 -16.04 -14.76 29.77
C ARG A 442 -16.09 -13.27 30.10
N SER A 443 -14.92 -12.63 30.16
CA SER A 443 -14.80 -11.19 30.45
C SER A 443 -15.28 -10.30 29.30
N ASP A 444 -15.31 -10.81 28.06
CA ASP A 444 -15.73 -10.07 26.85
C ASP A 444 -17.25 -10.13 26.60
N SER A 445 -18.01 -10.89 27.39
CA SER A 445 -19.46 -11.02 27.23
C SER A 445 -20.21 -9.83 27.83
N ARG A 446 -20.79 -8.98 26.96
CA ARG A 446 -21.66 -7.86 27.37
C ARG A 446 -22.87 -8.33 28.17
N LEU A 447 -23.40 -9.53 27.90
CA LEU A 447 -24.53 -10.10 28.65
C LEU A 447 -24.13 -10.38 30.10
N CYS A 448 -23.01 -11.06 30.31
CA CYS A 448 -22.48 -11.34 31.65
C CYS A 448 -22.16 -10.03 32.39
N GLN A 449 -21.52 -9.06 31.72
CA GLN A 449 -21.23 -7.76 32.31
C GLN A 449 -22.49 -6.98 32.72
N ARG A 450 -23.55 -7.00 31.91
CA ARG A 450 -24.83 -6.35 32.24
C ARG A 450 -25.50 -7.00 33.44
N TYR A 451 -25.53 -8.33 33.50
CA TYR A 451 -26.08 -9.04 34.65
C TYR A 451 -25.32 -8.72 35.93
N ILE A 452 -23.99 -8.88 35.90
CA ILE A 452 -23.12 -8.60 37.04
C ILE A 452 -23.29 -7.15 37.47
N GLY A 453 -23.20 -6.19 36.55
CA GLY A 453 -23.21 -4.76 36.85
C GLY A 453 -24.57 -4.20 37.31
N SER A 454 -25.66 -4.64 36.68
CA SER A 454 -26.97 -3.99 36.78
C SER A 454 -28.15 -4.90 37.13
N ALA A 455 -27.92 -6.21 37.38
CA ALA A 455 -29.00 -7.20 37.53
C ALA A 455 -29.97 -7.27 36.34
N THR A 456 -29.53 -6.86 35.14
CA THR A 456 -30.36 -6.98 33.93
C THR A 456 -30.27 -8.40 33.37
N GLY A 457 -31.40 -9.12 33.35
CA GLY A 457 -31.52 -10.48 32.83
C GLY A 457 -31.59 -11.57 33.90
N VAL A 458 -31.89 -12.79 33.49
CA VAL A 458 -31.96 -13.98 34.37
C VAL A 458 -30.72 -14.83 34.13
N ALA A 459 -30.03 -15.26 35.19
CA ALA A 459 -28.77 -16.01 35.07
C ALA A 459 -28.91 -17.27 34.18
N ASP A 460 -30.01 -18.02 34.31
CA ASP A 460 -30.24 -19.25 33.53
C ASP A 460 -30.39 -18.95 32.03
N SER A 461 -31.07 -17.86 31.66
CA SER A 461 -31.17 -17.42 30.26
C SER A 461 -29.81 -17.04 29.69
N ILE A 462 -28.95 -16.40 30.50
CA ILE A 462 -27.59 -16.03 30.06
C ILE A 462 -26.75 -17.28 29.85
N VAL A 463 -26.82 -18.26 30.74
CA VAL A 463 -26.11 -19.54 30.60
C VAL A 463 -26.54 -20.25 29.31
N ILE A 464 -27.84 -20.30 29.00
CA ILE A 464 -28.35 -20.86 27.74
C ILE A 464 -27.73 -20.13 26.54
N THR A 465 -27.76 -18.80 26.50
CA THR A 465 -27.13 -18.03 25.41
C THR A 465 -25.62 -18.26 25.33
N MET A 466 -24.93 -18.41 26.47
CA MET A 466 -23.49 -18.71 26.48
C MET A 466 -23.19 -20.11 25.94
N MET A 467 -24.02 -21.11 26.24
CA MET A 467 -23.93 -22.45 25.65
C MET A 467 -24.13 -22.43 24.13
N GLU A 468 -25.12 -21.66 23.66
CA GLU A 468 -25.35 -21.48 22.22
C GLU A 468 -24.14 -20.86 21.54
N MET A 469 -23.60 -19.78 22.11
CA MET A 469 -22.44 -19.10 21.54
C MET A 469 -21.18 -19.97 21.56
N ASP A 470 -20.92 -20.71 22.64
CA ASP A 470 -19.80 -21.66 22.71
C ASP A 470 -19.90 -22.71 21.59
N TRP A 471 -21.09 -23.28 21.40
CA TRP A 471 -21.33 -24.23 20.31
C TRP A 471 -21.14 -23.59 18.93
N PHE A 472 -21.66 -22.38 18.68
CA PHE A 472 -21.44 -21.68 17.42
C PHE A 472 -19.95 -21.48 17.14
N PHE A 473 -19.16 -21.02 18.10
CA PHE A 473 -17.72 -20.82 17.91
C PHE A 473 -16.94 -22.13 17.72
N ARG A 474 -17.30 -23.19 18.44
CA ARG A 474 -16.57 -24.46 18.42
C ARG A 474 -16.96 -25.37 17.25
N CYS A 475 -18.24 -25.42 16.90
CA CYS A 475 -18.80 -26.46 16.05
C CYS A 475 -19.27 -25.96 14.67
N THR A 476 -19.26 -24.64 14.42
CA THR A 476 -19.75 -24.06 13.16
C THR A 476 -18.74 -23.11 12.50
N SER A 477 -19.08 -22.56 11.34
CA SER A 477 -18.29 -21.53 10.66
C SER A 477 -18.48 -20.10 11.21
N TYR A 478 -19.16 -19.93 12.36
CA TYR A 478 -19.55 -18.63 12.90
C TYR A 478 -18.41 -17.61 13.03
N ALA A 479 -17.22 -18.07 13.44
CA ALA A 479 -16.04 -17.20 13.59
C ALA A 479 -15.67 -16.46 12.29
N THR A 480 -15.90 -17.12 11.15
CA THR A 480 -15.68 -16.59 9.79
C THR A 480 -16.92 -15.86 9.29
N SER A 481 -18.12 -16.45 9.42
CA SER A 481 -19.38 -15.90 8.90
C SER A 481 -19.77 -14.57 9.53
N ARG A 482 -19.45 -14.35 10.82
CA ARG A 482 -19.76 -13.06 11.49
C ARG A 482 -19.00 -11.86 10.93
N LYS A 483 -17.92 -12.10 10.17
CA LYS A 483 -17.12 -11.05 9.52
C LYS A 483 -17.67 -10.83 8.10
N SER A 484 -18.79 -10.12 7.97
CA SER A 484 -19.27 -9.77 6.62
C SER A 484 -18.48 -8.57 6.10
N PHE A 485 -17.76 -8.74 4.99
CA PHE A 485 -17.15 -7.62 4.29
C PHE A 485 -18.25 -6.72 3.73
N TYR A 486 -18.38 -5.51 4.26
CA TYR A 486 -19.03 -4.43 3.55
C TYR A 486 -17.95 -3.47 3.06
N ASN A 487 -17.88 -3.26 1.75
CA ASN A 487 -17.34 -2.04 1.17
C ASN A 487 -18.32 -0.92 1.49
N TYR A 488 -18.31 -0.44 2.73
CA TYR A 488 -18.91 0.86 3.01
C TYR A 488 -17.85 1.88 2.60
N TYR A 489 -17.91 2.31 1.34
CA TYR A 489 -17.41 3.63 0.98
C TYR A 489 -18.28 4.59 1.79
N GLU A 490 -17.86 4.88 3.02
CA GLU A 490 -18.34 6.05 3.72
C GLU A 490 -17.88 7.20 2.83
N GLU A 491 -18.77 7.72 1.97
CA GLU A 491 -18.65 9.04 1.37
C GLU A 491 -18.57 10.01 2.55
N SER A 492 -17.41 10.09 3.16
CA SER A 492 -17.14 11.04 4.20
C SER A 492 -17.09 12.37 3.46
N GLU A 493 -18.21 13.10 3.50
CA GLU A 493 -18.25 14.55 3.29
C GLU A 493 -17.32 15.19 4.33
N TYR A 494 -16.01 15.07 4.12
CA TYR A 494 -15.01 15.85 4.81
C TYR A 494 -14.41 16.81 3.79
N ASP A 495 -15.06 17.95 3.80
CA ASP A 495 -14.53 19.28 3.60
C ASP A 495 -13.27 19.47 4.48
N THR A 496 -12.09 19.08 3.98
CA THR A 496 -10.80 19.47 4.56
C THR A 496 -9.74 19.57 3.48
N ASP A 497 -9.35 20.82 3.20
CA ASP A 497 -8.27 21.27 2.31
C ASP A 497 -6.84 20.85 2.74
N ASP A 498 -6.67 19.90 3.67
CA ASP A 498 -5.37 19.61 4.26
C ASP A 498 -4.84 18.20 3.97
N ASP A 499 -3.80 18.22 3.14
CA ASP A 499 -2.64 17.35 3.12
C ASP A 499 -2.75 15.95 2.48
N TYR A 500 -1.81 15.71 1.56
CA TYR A 500 -1.73 14.59 0.63
C TYR A 500 -1.29 13.29 1.34
N GLY A 501 -2.14 12.74 2.20
CA GLY A 501 -1.99 11.41 2.76
C GLY A 501 -2.87 10.41 2.01
N TRP A 502 -2.28 9.51 1.23
CA TRP A 502 -2.96 8.31 0.73
C TRP A 502 -3.31 7.38 1.91
N GLU A 503 -4.30 7.75 2.72
CA GLU A 503 -4.85 6.82 3.70
C GLU A 503 -5.52 5.68 2.93
N GLN A 504 -4.92 4.49 3.00
CA GLN A 504 -5.54 3.29 2.47
C GLN A 504 -6.92 3.13 3.09
N PRO A 505 -7.93 2.64 2.33
CA PRO A 505 -9.26 2.39 2.86
C PRO A 505 -9.16 1.60 4.16
N ARG A 506 -9.53 2.21 5.29
CA ARG A 506 -9.54 1.51 6.57
C ARG A 506 -10.74 0.57 6.55
N TRP A 507 -10.50 -0.68 6.19
CA TRP A 507 -11.48 -1.75 6.26
C TRP A 507 -12.03 -1.88 7.68
N ARG A 508 -13.25 -1.37 7.92
CA ARG A 508 -13.97 -1.60 9.17
C ARG A 508 -14.85 -2.83 8.99
N TYR A 509 -14.59 -3.86 9.79
CA TYR A 509 -15.46 -5.03 9.86
C TYR A 509 -16.71 -4.68 10.66
N SER A 510 -17.88 -4.70 10.03
CA SER A 510 -19.14 -4.75 10.76
C SER A 510 -19.42 -6.18 11.20
N ILE A 511 -19.67 -6.38 12.50
CA ILE A 511 -19.99 -7.69 13.06
C ILE A 511 -21.51 -7.79 13.17
N ASN A 512 -22.16 -8.42 12.18
CA ASN A 512 -23.57 -8.77 12.29
C ASN A 512 -23.69 -10.16 12.91
N SER A 513 -23.89 -10.19 14.24
CA SER A 513 -23.89 -11.44 15.01
C SER A 513 -25.07 -12.36 14.64
N GLU A 514 -26.26 -11.82 14.41
CA GLU A 514 -27.43 -12.65 14.08
C GLU A 514 -27.34 -13.22 12.66
N LYS A 515 -27.01 -12.39 11.67
CA LYS A 515 -26.76 -12.89 10.30
C LYS A 515 -25.66 -13.94 10.26
N GLY A 516 -24.57 -13.70 11.00
CA GLY A 516 -23.47 -14.66 11.10
C GLY A 516 -23.89 -16.00 11.71
N LYS A 517 -24.78 -16.00 12.71
CA LYS A 517 -25.32 -17.24 13.32
C LYS A 517 -26.17 -18.01 12.30
N ASP A 518 -27.06 -17.30 11.60
CA ASP A 518 -27.93 -17.90 10.59
C ASP A 518 -27.13 -18.59 9.47
N GLU A 519 -26.15 -17.89 8.89
CA GLU A 519 -25.27 -18.43 7.85
C GLU A 519 -24.45 -19.62 8.36
N ALA A 520 -23.90 -19.51 9.58
CA ALA A 520 -23.11 -20.59 10.17
C ALA A 520 -23.94 -21.84 10.45
N LEU A 521 -25.20 -21.65 10.87
CA LEU A 521 -26.15 -22.73 11.09
C LEU A 521 -26.50 -23.45 9.79
N GLU A 522 -26.78 -22.69 8.73
CA GLU A 522 -27.07 -23.25 7.40
C GLU A 522 -25.88 -24.02 6.84
N ASN A 523 -24.68 -23.47 6.95
CA ASN A 523 -23.45 -24.17 6.53
C ASN A 523 -23.24 -25.47 7.31
N TRP A 524 -23.49 -25.46 8.62
CA TRP A 524 -23.37 -26.66 9.45
C TRP A 524 -24.40 -27.73 9.06
N ILE A 525 -25.66 -27.36 8.85
CA ILE A 525 -26.72 -28.26 8.38
C ILE A 525 -26.36 -28.86 7.02
N ASN A 526 -25.96 -28.03 6.05
CA ASN A 526 -25.55 -28.49 4.72
C ASN A 526 -24.38 -29.46 4.79
N THR A 527 -23.39 -29.19 5.65
CA THR A 527 -22.24 -30.08 5.86
C THR A 527 -22.67 -31.44 6.41
N ARG A 528 -23.66 -31.50 7.30
CA ARG A 528 -24.20 -32.77 7.81
C ARG A 528 -24.90 -33.58 6.74
N ILE A 529 -25.70 -32.92 5.92
CA ILE A 529 -26.44 -33.55 4.82
C ILE A 529 -25.47 -34.14 3.80
N VAL A 530 -24.45 -33.38 3.40
CA VAL A 530 -23.39 -33.88 2.49
C VAL A 530 -22.65 -35.09 3.07
N LYS A 531 -22.49 -35.15 4.40
CA LYS A 531 -21.91 -36.30 5.11
C LYS A 531 -22.90 -37.46 5.33
N GLY A 532 -24.10 -37.40 4.77
CA GLY A 532 -25.11 -38.46 4.87
C GLY A 532 -25.78 -38.58 6.24
N ARG A 533 -25.72 -37.54 7.09
CA ARG A 533 -26.35 -37.55 8.42
C ARG A 533 -27.76 -36.97 8.33
N TYR A 534 -28.73 -37.84 8.09
CA TYR A 534 -30.16 -37.49 7.92
C TYR A 534 -31.01 -37.73 9.17
N GLN A 535 -30.42 -37.83 10.36
CA GLN A 535 -31.18 -37.92 11.60
C GLN A 535 -31.43 -36.53 12.17
N ARG A 536 -32.58 -36.34 12.84
CA ARG A 536 -32.87 -35.10 13.55
C ARG A 536 -31.88 -34.91 14.70
N VAL A 537 -31.62 -33.66 15.05
CA VAL A 537 -30.53 -33.33 15.98
C VAL A 537 -30.85 -33.68 17.43
N ASP A 538 -32.14 -33.82 17.77
CA ASP A 538 -32.61 -34.37 19.04
C ASP A 538 -32.33 -35.89 19.19
N GLN A 539 -32.00 -36.57 18.10
CA GLN A 539 -31.63 -38.00 18.08
C GLN A 539 -30.11 -38.23 18.04
N ASP A 540 -29.31 -37.17 17.91
CA ASP A 540 -27.85 -37.28 17.92
C ASP A 540 -27.35 -37.82 19.26
N GLN A 541 -26.30 -38.65 19.21
CA GLN A 541 -25.58 -39.06 20.42
C GLN A 541 -25.13 -37.83 21.22
N ASP A 542 -25.23 -37.93 22.54
CA ASP A 542 -24.82 -36.87 23.45
C ASP A 542 -23.29 -36.70 23.43
N ASN A 543 -22.82 -35.79 22.58
CA ASN A 543 -21.42 -35.47 22.41
C ASN A 543 -21.24 -33.94 22.38
N LYS A 544 -20.01 -33.46 22.59
CA LYS A 544 -19.69 -32.02 22.61
C LYS A 544 -19.99 -31.27 21.30
N SER A 545 -20.27 -31.98 20.21
CA SER A 545 -20.66 -31.43 18.92
C SER A 545 -22.18 -31.29 18.74
N ARG A 546 -22.97 -31.89 19.63
CA ARG A 546 -24.43 -31.75 19.65
C ARG A 546 -24.79 -30.31 20.07
N PRO A 547 -25.67 -29.61 19.33
CA PRO A 547 -26.10 -28.28 19.71
C PRO A 547 -26.94 -28.31 20.99
N PRO A 548 -26.93 -27.22 21.77
CA PRO A 548 -27.81 -27.03 22.92
C PRO A 548 -29.29 -27.22 22.55
N SER A 549 -30.08 -27.73 23.49
CA SER A 549 -31.50 -28.05 23.29
C SER A 549 -32.35 -26.83 22.92
N SER A 550 -31.94 -25.64 23.33
CA SER A 550 -32.58 -24.37 22.94
C SER A 550 -32.54 -24.11 21.43
N LEU A 551 -31.56 -24.66 20.70
CA LEU A 551 -31.44 -24.51 19.24
C LEU A 551 -32.17 -25.59 18.44
N TRP A 552 -32.60 -26.69 19.07
CA TRP A 552 -33.18 -27.83 18.33
C TRP A 552 -34.41 -27.46 17.49
N PRO A 553 -35.38 -26.64 17.97
CA PRO A 553 -36.52 -26.26 17.15
C PRO A 553 -36.10 -25.53 15.86
N THR A 554 -35.18 -24.56 15.97
CA THR A 554 -34.65 -23.78 14.84
C THR A 554 -33.87 -24.67 13.86
N ILE A 555 -33.01 -25.54 14.39
CA ILE A 555 -32.18 -26.44 13.58
C ILE A 555 -33.04 -27.47 12.85
N ASN A 556 -33.96 -28.14 13.55
CA ASN A 556 -34.80 -29.16 12.96
C ASN A 556 -35.70 -28.57 11.86
N GLY A 557 -36.24 -27.36 12.05
CA GLY A 557 -37.01 -26.65 11.02
C GLY A 557 -36.19 -26.26 9.78
N LYS A 558 -34.93 -25.84 9.93
CA LYS A 558 -34.02 -25.58 8.79
C LYS A 558 -33.53 -26.89 8.14
N TRP A 559 -33.28 -27.92 8.94
CA TRP A 559 -32.76 -29.21 8.49
C TRP A 559 -33.76 -29.96 7.61
N GLN A 560 -35.05 -30.01 7.98
CA GLN A 560 -36.09 -30.63 7.14
C GLN A 560 -36.15 -30.02 5.73
N ARG A 561 -36.10 -28.68 5.65
CA ARG A 561 -36.06 -27.97 4.36
C ARG A 561 -34.82 -28.31 3.55
N ALA A 562 -33.65 -28.32 4.19
CA ALA A 562 -32.39 -28.61 3.51
C ALA A 562 -32.28 -30.06 3.03
N VAL A 563 -32.81 -31.04 3.79
CA VAL A 563 -32.84 -32.46 3.36
C VAL A 563 -33.75 -32.65 2.16
N ARG A 564 -34.97 -32.06 2.17
CA ARG A 564 -35.87 -32.07 1.01
C ARG A 564 -35.17 -31.48 -0.22
N ALA A 565 -34.57 -30.30 -0.09
CA ALA A 565 -33.83 -29.66 -1.18
C ALA A 565 -32.66 -30.53 -1.69
N HIS A 566 -31.93 -31.21 -0.81
CA HIS A 566 -30.83 -32.11 -1.21
C HIS A 566 -31.33 -33.35 -1.95
N ALA A 567 -32.38 -34.01 -1.44
CA ALA A 567 -32.99 -35.17 -2.08
C ALA A 567 -33.49 -34.81 -3.50
N ILE A 568 -34.17 -33.67 -3.63
CA ILE A 568 -34.63 -33.14 -4.92
C ILE A 568 -33.45 -32.92 -5.88
N ARG A 569 -32.39 -32.22 -5.45
CA ARG A 569 -31.20 -32.00 -6.29
C ARG A 569 -30.54 -33.29 -6.76
N LYS A 570 -30.61 -34.36 -5.97
CA LYS A 570 -30.10 -35.69 -6.37
C LYS A 570 -31.04 -36.40 -7.36
N LEU A 571 -32.34 -36.16 -7.27
CA LEU A 571 -33.33 -36.72 -8.20
C LEU A 571 -33.35 -36.00 -9.55
N ILE A 572 -33.05 -34.69 -9.61
CA ILE A 572 -33.08 -33.89 -10.85
C ILE A 572 -32.24 -34.51 -11.99
N PRO A 573 -30.98 -34.95 -11.81
CA PRO A 573 -30.21 -35.58 -12.88
C PRO A 573 -30.81 -36.90 -13.39
N HIS A 574 -31.35 -37.73 -12.48
CA HIS A 574 -32.03 -38.96 -12.86
C HIS A 574 -33.29 -38.66 -13.67
N TYR A 575 -34.05 -37.66 -13.23
CA TYR A 575 -35.20 -37.15 -13.97
C TYR A 575 -34.81 -36.58 -15.33
N ARG A 576 -33.72 -35.78 -15.42
CA ARG A 576 -33.22 -35.21 -16.68
C ARG A 576 -32.80 -36.29 -17.67
N ASN A 577 -32.06 -37.31 -17.22
CA ASN A 577 -31.67 -38.44 -18.06
C ASN A 577 -32.89 -39.26 -18.52
N TYR A 578 -33.85 -39.49 -17.61
CA TYR A 578 -35.09 -40.18 -17.95
C TYR A 578 -35.93 -39.37 -18.94
N HIS A 579 -36.06 -38.07 -18.74
CA HIS A 579 -36.80 -37.16 -19.62
C HIS A 579 -36.12 -36.98 -20.99
N GLN A 580 -34.79 -36.99 -21.07
CA GLN A 580 -34.09 -37.03 -22.36
C GLN A 580 -34.37 -38.33 -23.12
N ASN A 581 -34.42 -39.47 -22.42
CA ASN A 581 -34.85 -40.74 -23.01
C ASN A 581 -36.34 -40.73 -23.38
N TRP A 582 -37.18 -40.11 -22.57
CA TRP A 582 -38.62 -40.01 -22.82
C TRP A 582 -38.93 -39.06 -24.00
N ILE A 583 -38.29 -37.88 -24.10
CA ILE A 583 -38.37 -37.00 -25.28
C ILE A 583 -37.89 -37.73 -26.54
N ALA A 584 -36.82 -38.54 -26.43
CA ALA A 584 -36.36 -39.36 -27.55
C ALA A 584 -37.40 -40.43 -27.99
N THR A 585 -38.37 -40.75 -27.12
CA THR A 585 -39.45 -41.72 -27.38
C THR A 585 -40.81 -41.06 -27.67
N ALA A 586 -41.02 -39.82 -27.20
CA ALA A 586 -42.27 -39.07 -27.27
C ALA A 586 -42.09 -37.80 -28.12
N ALA A 587 -41.90 -37.98 -29.42
CA ALA A 587 -41.85 -36.88 -30.40
C ALA A 587 -43.25 -36.33 -30.78
N ALA A 588 -44.19 -36.24 -29.84
CA ALA A 588 -45.50 -35.62 -30.08
C ALA A 588 -46.14 -35.10 -28.77
N GLY A 589 -45.94 -33.82 -28.44
CA GLY A 589 -46.73 -33.11 -27.42
C GLY A 589 -45.96 -32.08 -26.61
N GLU A 590 -46.33 -30.81 -26.75
CA GLU A 590 -45.74 -29.63 -26.12
C GLU A 590 -46.05 -29.52 -24.60
N ILE A 591 -45.11 -29.87 -23.72
CA ILE A 591 -45.08 -29.35 -22.34
C ILE A 591 -43.62 -29.10 -21.95
N SER A 592 -43.21 -27.83 -21.82
CA SER A 592 -41.91 -27.45 -21.26
C SER A 592 -42.10 -26.79 -19.89
N VAL A 593 -41.80 -27.53 -18.82
CA VAL A 593 -41.68 -26.95 -17.46
C VAL A 593 -40.20 -26.65 -17.22
N SER A 594 -39.88 -25.40 -16.88
CA SER A 594 -38.50 -25.01 -16.61
C SER A 594 -38.01 -25.59 -15.27
N GLU A 595 -36.72 -25.91 -15.19
CA GLU A 595 -36.05 -26.39 -13.96
C GLU A 595 -36.29 -25.46 -12.77
N ARG A 596 -36.43 -24.16 -13.03
CA ARG A 596 -36.69 -23.14 -12.02
C ARG A 596 -38.11 -23.24 -11.45
N GLN A 597 -39.12 -23.49 -12.27
CA GLN A 597 -40.49 -23.70 -11.81
C GLN A 597 -40.65 -24.97 -10.96
N LEU A 598 -39.93 -26.04 -11.30
CA LEU A 598 -39.91 -27.26 -10.49
C LEU A 598 -39.31 -27.02 -9.10
N ILE A 599 -38.23 -26.23 -9.01
CA ILE A 599 -37.63 -25.85 -7.73
C ILE A 599 -38.59 -24.95 -6.93
N ASP A 600 -39.18 -23.93 -7.55
CA ASP A 600 -40.12 -23.01 -6.89
C ASP A 600 -41.38 -23.73 -6.35
N TRP A 601 -41.88 -24.75 -7.06
CA TRP A 601 -43.00 -25.58 -6.62
C TRP A 601 -42.68 -26.48 -5.43
N LEU A 602 -41.43 -26.90 -5.30
CA LEU A 602 -40.98 -27.80 -4.24
C LEU A 602 -40.51 -27.05 -2.98
N ASP A 603 -40.15 -25.77 -3.10
CA ASP A 603 -39.85 -24.87 -1.98
C ASP A 603 -41.12 -24.24 -1.35
N ALA A 604 -42.30 -24.44 -1.95
CA ALA A 604 -43.58 -23.98 -1.41
C ALA A 604 -43.93 -24.73 -0.09
N PRO A 605 -44.50 -24.04 0.92
CA PRO A 605 -44.93 -24.66 2.16
C PRO A 605 -45.98 -25.76 1.89
N GLU A 606 -46.02 -26.82 2.71
CA GLU A 606 -46.94 -27.98 2.53
C GLU A 606 -48.40 -27.59 2.33
N THR A 607 -48.82 -26.46 2.91
CA THR A 607 -50.17 -25.89 2.78
C THR A 607 -50.49 -25.40 1.36
N GLU A 608 -49.49 -25.10 0.52
CA GLU A 608 -49.65 -24.60 -0.86
C GLU A 608 -49.45 -25.68 -1.94
N ILE A 609 -48.99 -26.89 -1.56
CA ILE A 609 -48.87 -28.04 -2.47
C ILE A 609 -50.27 -28.63 -2.82
N GLY A 610 -51.33 -28.12 -2.18
CA GLY A 610 -52.73 -28.49 -2.38
C GLY A 610 -53.27 -28.28 -3.81
N SER A 611 -53.69 -29.40 -4.42
CA SER A 611 -54.43 -29.56 -5.70
C SER A 611 -53.75 -29.12 -7.00
N ARG A 612 -53.15 -27.92 -7.09
CA ARG A 612 -52.60 -27.41 -8.37
C ARG A 612 -51.27 -28.06 -8.74
N HIS A 613 -50.37 -28.24 -7.77
CA HIS A 613 -49.05 -28.84 -8.00
C HIS A 613 -49.11 -30.37 -8.16
N SER A 614 -49.98 -31.04 -7.40
CA SER A 614 -50.18 -32.50 -7.55
C SER A 614 -50.75 -32.88 -8.91
N SER A 615 -51.55 -32.03 -9.55
CA SER A 615 -52.14 -32.33 -10.86
C SER A 615 -51.10 -32.21 -11.98
N ALA A 616 -50.24 -31.19 -11.91
CA ALA A 616 -49.15 -30.99 -12.88
C ALA A 616 -48.07 -32.09 -12.76
N LEU A 617 -47.66 -32.45 -11.54
CA LEU A 617 -46.69 -33.54 -11.32
C LEU A 617 -47.26 -34.91 -11.76
N ARG A 618 -48.55 -35.19 -11.52
CA ARG A 618 -49.22 -36.39 -12.06
C ARG A 618 -49.22 -36.43 -13.58
N LEU A 619 -49.48 -35.29 -14.23
CA LEU A 619 -49.53 -35.19 -15.68
C LEU A 619 -48.16 -35.43 -16.33
N ILE A 620 -47.09 -34.95 -15.68
CA ILE A 620 -45.72 -34.98 -16.21
C ILE A 620 -45.03 -36.32 -15.92
N MET A 621 -45.25 -36.93 -14.76
CA MET A 621 -44.52 -38.12 -14.32
C MET A 621 -45.26 -39.45 -14.54
N GLY A 622 -46.56 -39.40 -14.83
CA GLY A 622 -47.43 -40.56 -14.81
C GLY A 622 -47.80 -40.99 -13.38
N GLU A 623 -48.96 -41.64 -13.25
CA GLU A 623 -49.62 -41.89 -11.95
C GLU A 623 -48.81 -42.83 -11.02
N HIS A 624 -48.01 -43.74 -11.59
CA HIS A 624 -47.16 -44.67 -10.83
C HIS A 624 -45.97 -43.98 -10.15
N TRP A 625 -45.24 -43.11 -10.87
CA TRP A 625 -44.08 -42.42 -10.33
C TRP A 625 -44.45 -41.26 -9.42
N HIS A 626 -45.62 -40.63 -9.62
CA HIS A 626 -46.15 -39.66 -8.66
C HIS A 626 -46.39 -40.30 -7.29
N GLN A 627 -46.92 -41.54 -7.26
CA GLN A 627 -47.12 -42.29 -6.02
C GLN A 627 -45.79 -42.76 -5.41
N GLU A 628 -44.80 -43.18 -6.20
CA GLU A 628 -43.46 -43.50 -5.68
C GLU A 628 -42.70 -42.28 -5.18
N LEU A 629 -42.78 -41.14 -5.86
CA LEU A 629 -42.12 -39.90 -5.44
C LEU A 629 -42.79 -39.33 -4.19
N ILE A 630 -44.13 -39.35 -4.10
CA ILE A 630 -44.86 -39.05 -2.86
C ILE A 630 -44.51 -40.06 -1.76
N GLY A 631 -44.37 -41.34 -2.09
CA GLY A 631 -43.95 -42.38 -1.15
C GLY A 631 -42.54 -42.10 -0.61
N ILE A 632 -41.58 -41.78 -1.47
CA ILE A 632 -40.21 -41.42 -1.10
C ILE A 632 -40.18 -40.12 -0.30
N ILE A 633 -40.95 -39.10 -0.69
CA ILE A 633 -41.08 -37.82 0.03
C ILE A 633 -41.82 -37.97 1.37
N SER A 634 -42.71 -38.95 1.51
CA SER A 634 -43.42 -39.24 2.77
C SER A 634 -42.61 -40.14 3.70
N ILE A 635 -41.67 -40.91 3.17
CA ILE A 635 -40.70 -41.74 3.93
C ILE A 635 -39.50 -40.89 4.41
N LEU A 636 -39.10 -39.88 3.63
CA LEU A 636 -38.05 -38.90 3.97
C LEU A 636 -38.56 -37.76 4.85
#